data_AF-A0A2U1QJP5-F1
#
_entry.id   AF-A0A2U1QJP5-F1
#
_cell.length_a   1.000
_cell.length_b   1.000
_cell.length_c   1.000
_cell.angle_alpha   90.00
_cell.angle_beta   90.00
_cell.angle_gamma   90.00
#
_symmetry.space_group_name_H-M   'P 1'
#
loop_
_entity.id
_entity.type
_entity.pdbx_description
1 polymer ?
#
loop_
_entity_poly.entity_id
_entity_poly.type
_entity_poly.pdbx_seq_one_letter_code
_entity_poly.pdbx_strand_id
1 'polypeptide(L)'
;MGEADLVNIRTDYWALNEAVNKLLEGKDRKDQTNWMSEIKRSLATAVVMFPESARFRWVFVTLVRLMNLGQTCPPTFVKPWMPKMIHSWEDMSKIAAGSKVDGTNPPVDKDYQYTADDVGKALEFCNWADDALVVHCLIKVPVETLRRKRTQGIWWVTVKLADSAGNEENICEEWSNLKKKFPDYDDGYRYN
;
A
#
# COMPACT_ATOMS: atom_id res chain seq x y z
N MET A 1 16.45 -3.60 13.32
CA MET A 1 15.52 -2.65 13.97
C MET A 1 14.41 -3.48 14.57
N GLY A 2 14.11 -3.33 15.86
CA GLY A 2 13.12 -4.18 16.52
C GLY A 2 11.69 -3.81 16.11
N GLU A 3 10.72 -4.70 16.30
CA GLU A 3 9.30 -4.43 16.01
C GLU A 3 8.79 -3.19 16.76
N ALA A 4 9.21 -3.02 18.02
CA ALA A 4 8.85 -1.88 18.87
C ALA A 4 9.42 -0.53 18.37
N ASP A 5 10.50 -0.54 17.61
CA ASP A 5 11.06 0.67 17.01
C ASP A 5 10.24 1.10 15.78
N LEU A 6 9.70 0.15 15.03
CA LEU A 6 8.99 0.39 13.78
C LEU A 6 7.64 1.05 14.01
N VAL A 7 6.87 0.65 15.04
CA VAL A 7 5.53 1.22 15.34
C VAL A 7 5.54 2.72 15.67
N ASN A 8 6.70 3.27 16.05
CA ASN A 8 6.85 4.68 16.39
C ASN A 8 7.26 5.55 15.18
N ILE A 9 7.39 4.95 13.99
CA ILE A 9 7.77 5.65 12.77
C ILE A 9 6.54 6.34 12.17
N ARG A 10 6.68 7.63 11.86
CA ARG A 10 5.67 8.37 11.11
C ARG A 10 5.73 8.02 9.62
N THR A 11 4.57 7.97 8.99
CA THR A 11 4.32 7.52 7.60
C THR A 11 3.48 8.52 6.80
N ASP A 12 3.32 9.74 7.32
CA ASP A 12 2.63 10.83 6.64
C ASP A 12 3.57 11.62 5.70
N TYR A 13 2.98 12.44 4.83
CA TYR A 13 3.71 13.25 3.85
C TYR A 13 4.81 14.12 4.48
N TRP A 14 4.54 14.73 5.65
CA TRP A 14 5.51 15.60 6.31
C TRP A 14 6.70 14.80 6.85
N ALA A 15 6.44 13.64 7.44
CA ALA A 15 7.49 12.75 7.91
C ALA A 15 8.42 12.30 6.77
N LEU A 16 7.88 12.04 5.58
CA LEU A 16 8.69 11.71 4.41
C LEU A 16 9.57 12.89 3.98
N ASN A 17 8.97 14.08 3.87
CA ASN A 17 9.68 15.27 3.47
C ASN A 17 10.78 15.65 4.49
N GLU A 18 10.48 15.58 5.78
CA GLU A 18 11.46 15.78 6.86
C GLU A 18 12.60 14.76 6.76
N ALA A 19 12.28 13.47 6.59
CA ALA A 19 13.28 12.42 6.46
C ALA A 19 14.20 12.64 5.25
N VAL A 20 13.65 12.96 4.08
CA VAL A 20 14.44 13.22 2.86
C VAL A 20 15.34 14.43 3.05
N ASN A 21 14.80 15.55 3.55
CA ASN A 21 15.61 16.76 3.78
C ASN A 21 16.74 16.47 4.78
N LYS A 22 16.44 15.72 5.85
CA LYS A 22 17.45 15.38 6.85
C LYS A 22 18.56 14.49 6.31
N LEU A 23 18.23 13.54 5.44
CA LEU A 23 19.23 12.69 4.78
C LEU A 23 20.10 13.48 3.80
N LEU A 24 19.54 14.52 3.17
CA LEU A 24 20.27 15.40 2.25
C LEU A 24 21.17 16.43 2.96
N GLU A 25 20.82 16.86 4.18
CA GLU A 25 21.63 17.77 5.00
C GLU A 25 23.05 17.23 5.28
N GLY A 26 23.23 15.91 5.24
CA GLY A 26 24.53 15.26 5.46
C GLY A 26 24.99 15.31 6.92
N LYS A 27 26.28 15.03 7.16
CA LYS A 27 26.83 14.88 8.52
C LYS A 27 26.95 16.21 9.26
N ASP A 28 26.27 16.33 10.41
CA ASP A 28 26.59 17.37 11.39
C ASP A 28 27.90 17.01 12.10
N ARG A 29 28.90 17.92 12.03
CA ARG A 29 30.24 17.72 12.57
C ARG A 29 30.31 17.99 14.08
N LYS A 30 29.31 18.65 14.68
CA LYS A 30 29.36 19.10 16.06
C LYS A 30 28.69 18.14 17.04
N ASP A 31 27.64 17.44 16.63
CA ASP A 31 26.90 16.51 17.49
C ASP A 31 26.61 15.18 16.77
N GLN A 32 27.64 14.33 16.73
CA GLN A 32 27.59 13.07 15.99
C GLN A 32 26.53 12.11 16.56
N THR A 33 26.32 12.07 17.88
CA THR A 33 25.40 11.11 18.50
C THR A 33 23.95 11.45 18.19
N ASN A 34 23.56 12.73 18.34
CA ASN A 34 22.21 13.16 17.97
C ASN A 34 22.00 13.04 16.46
N TRP A 35 22.99 13.43 15.66
CA TRP A 35 22.94 13.25 14.22
C TRP A 35 22.70 11.77 13.82
N MET A 36 23.44 10.83 14.40
CA MET A 36 23.24 9.39 14.11
C MET A 36 21.84 8.91 14.48
N SER A 37 21.28 9.39 15.60
CA SER A 37 19.91 9.05 16.03
C SER A 37 18.86 9.58 15.05
N GLU A 38 18.99 10.84 14.64
CA GLU A 38 18.09 11.49 13.69
C GLU A 38 18.15 10.86 12.30
N ILE A 39 19.36 10.54 11.82
CA ILE A 39 19.56 9.82 10.55
C ILE A 39 18.98 8.42 10.61
N LYS A 40 19.17 7.69 11.73
CA LYS A 40 18.58 6.36 11.90
C LYS A 40 17.06 6.41 11.80
N ARG A 41 16.41 7.40 12.42
CA ARG A 41 14.95 7.60 12.33
C ARG A 41 14.52 7.97 10.91
N SER A 42 15.23 8.88 10.26
CA SER A 42 14.93 9.33 8.89
C SER A 42 15.09 8.20 7.87
N LEU A 43 16.15 7.39 7.99
CA LEU A 43 16.34 6.18 7.20
C LEU A 43 15.20 5.18 7.43
N ALA A 44 14.77 5.01 8.68
CA ALA A 44 13.67 4.09 8.99
C ALA A 44 12.36 4.50 8.32
N THR A 45 12.01 5.80 8.36
CA THR A 45 10.87 6.35 7.60
C THR A 45 11.02 6.09 6.11
N ALA A 46 12.18 6.42 5.52
CA ALA A 46 12.42 6.20 4.10
C ALA A 46 12.32 4.71 3.70
N VAL A 47 12.86 3.80 4.51
CA VAL A 47 12.81 2.35 4.25
C VAL A 47 11.37 1.83 4.27
N VAL A 48 10.58 2.23 5.28
CA VAL A 48 9.17 1.84 5.37
C VAL A 48 8.36 2.42 4.21
N MET A 49 8.61 3.67 3.83
CA MET A 49 7.80 4.35 2.83
C MET A 49 8.14 3.97 1.38
N PHE A 50 9.37 3.53 1.10
CA PHE A 50 9.82 3.18 -0.26
C PHE A 50 10.04 1.65 -0.44
N PRO A 51 11.11 1.01 0.08
CA PRO A 51 11.31 -0.43 -0.04
C PRO A 51 10.13 -1.28 0.41
N GLU A 52 9.55 -1.00 1.59
CA GLU A 52 8.48 -1.86 2.11
C GLU A 52 7.15 -1.63 1.40
N SER A 53 6.91 -0.44 0.86
CA SER A 53 5.77 -0.18 -0.03
C SER A 53 5.93 -0.88 -1.38
N ALA A 54 7.15 -0.97 -1.90
CA ALA A 54 7.44 -1.75 -3.11
C ALA A 54 7.38 -3.27 -2.89
N ARG A 55 7.49 -3.74 -1.65
CA ARG A 55 7.35 -5.16 -1.30
C ARG A 55 5.91 -5.54 -0.98
N PHE A 56 5.19 -4.72 -0.25
CA PHE A 56 3.89 -5.06 0.31
C PHE A 56 2.78 -4.15 -0.19
N ARG A 57 1.75 -4.73 -0.81
CA ARG A 57 0.61 -4.00 -1.39
C ARG A 57 -0.10 -3.18 -0.32
N TRP A 58 -0.23 -3.74 0.88
CA TRP A 58 -0.97 -3.13 1.96
C TRP A 58 -0.22 -1.95 2.60
N VAL A 59 1.12 -2.00 2.56
CA VAL A 59 1.98 -0.86 2.91
C VAL A 59 1.83 0.23 1.83
N PHE A 60 1.89 -0.13 0.54
CA PHE A 60 1.71 0.81 -0.57
C PHE A 60 0.36 1.54 -0.53
N VAL A 61 -0.76 0.83 -0.46
CA VAL A 61 -2.10 1.43 -0.48
C VAL A 61 -2.30 2.39 0.69
N THR A 62 -1.83 1.99 1.88
CA THR A 62 -1.90 2.83 3.07
C THR A 62 -1.09 4.11 2.87
N LEU A 63 0.14 4.01 2.35
CA LEU A 63 1.00 5.15 2.11
C LEU A 63 0.52 6.06 0.98
N VAL A 64 0.04 5.51 -0.14
CA VAL A 64 -0.53 6.29 -1.25
C VAL A 64 -1.75 7.08 -0.78
N ARG A 65 -2.64 6.46 0.01
CA ARG A 65 -3.77 7.17 0.61
C ARG A 65 -3.31 8.31 1.51
N LEU A 66 -2.31 8.07 2.36
CA LEU A 66 -1.77 9.09 3.27
C LEU A 66 -1.06 10.22 2.52
N MET A 67 -0.39 9.93 1.40
CA MET A 67 0.24 10.94 0.54
C MET A 67 -0.78 11.74 -0.27
N ASN A 68 -1.82 11.09 -0.80
CA ASN A 68 -2.87 11.75 -1.60
C ASN A 68 -3.79 12.65 -0.78
N LEU A 69 -3.98 12.37 0.51
CA LEU A 69 -4.72 13.25 1.43
C LEU A 69 -3.88 14.49 1.84
N GLY A 70 -2.60 14.54 1.46
CA GLY A 70 -1.74 15.71 1.59
C GLY A 70 -1.65 16.25 3.02
N GLN A 71 -1.61 17.58 3.16
CA GLN A 71 -1.41 18.28 4.44
C GLN A 71 -2.58 18.15 5.43
N THR A 72 -3.69 17.53 5.04
CA THR A 72 -4.92 17.49 5.86
C THR A 72 -4.98 16.29 6.79
N CYS A 73 -4.07 15.32 6.66
CA CYS A 73 -4.05 14.15 7.53
C CYS A 73 -3.25 14.40 8.82
N PRO A 74 -3.78 13.94 9.98
CA PRO A 74 -3.01 13.93 11.22
C PRO A 74 -1.77 13.02 11.09
N PRO A 75 -0.73 13.24 11.92
CA PRO A 75 0.45 12.38 11.95
C PRO A 75 0.03 10.92 12.06
N THR A 76 0.45 10.12 11.08
CA THR A 76 0.08 8.71 11.01
C THR A 76 1.32 7.87 11.21
N PHE A 77 1.20 6.83 12.02
CA PHE A 77 2.31 5.95 12.38
C PHE A 77 2.19 4.60 11.71
N VAL A 78 3.31 3.90 11.60
CA VAL A 78 3.34 2.48 11.25
C VAL A 78 2.37 1.74 12.14
N LYS A 79 1.42 1.03 11.51
CA LYS A 79 0.40 0.28 12.23
C LYS A 79 1.03 -0.89 13.00
N PRO A 80 0.47 -1.31 14.14
CA PRO A 80 1.03 -2.38 14.97
C PRO A 80 1.32 -3.70 14.24
N TRP A 81 0.59 -4.00 13.18
CA TRP A 81 0.77 -5.22 12.39
C TRP A 81 1.89 -5.15 11.34
N MET A 82 2.24 -3.96 10.85
CA MET A 82 3.20 -3.77 9.75
C MET A 82 4.61 -4.30 10.07
N PRO A 83 5.17 -4.14 11.29
CA PRO A 83 6.51 -4.63 11.61
C PRO A 83 6.64 -6.15 11.42
N LYS A 84 5.69 -6.91 11.96
CA LYS A 84 5.69 -8.37 11.88
C LYS A 84 5.64 -8.84 10.43
N MET A 85 4.83 -8.17 9.61
CA MET A 85 4.78 -8.44 8.16
C MET A 85 6.10 -8.15 7.45
N ILE A 86 6.70 -6.98 7.72
CA ILE A 86 7.99 -6.59 7.12
C ILE A 86 9.06 -7.63 7.46
N HIS A 87 9.09 -8.12 8.71
CA HIS A 87 10.02 -9.18 9.12
C HIS A 87 9.72 -10.54 8.48
N SER A 88 8.45 -10.85 8.19
CA SER A 88 8.04 -12.09 7.53
C SER A 88 8.16 -12.07 5.99
N TRP A 89 8.75 -11.02 5.39
CA TRP A 89 8.84 -10.88 3.92
C TRP A 89 9.46 -12.09 3.22
N GLU A 90 10.58 -12.61 3.75
CA GLU A 90 11.31 -13.72 3.12
C GLU A 90 10.48 -15.01 3.16
N ASP A 91 9.82 -15.28 4.29
CA ASP A 91 8.94 -16.44 4.45
C ASP A 91 7.73 -16.35 3.53
N MET A 92 7.09 -15.17 3.47
CA MET A 92 5.99 -14.90 2.55
C MET A 92 6.40 -15.07 1.09
N SER A 93 7.59 -14.60 0.71
CA SER A 93 8.10 -14.74 -0.65
C SER A 93 8.39 -16.19 -1.03
N LYS A 94 8.88 -17.02 -0.08
CA LYS A 94 9.06 -18.46 -0.28
C LYS A 94 7.73 -19.20 -0.41
N ILE A 95 6.72 -18.80 0.37
CA ILE A 95 5.35 -19.34 0.28
C ILE A 95 4.76 -19.04 -1.10
N ALA A 96 4.83 -17.76 -1.53
CA ALA A 96 4.41 -17.29 -2.85
C ALA A 96 5.14 -18.04 -4.00
N ALA A 97 6.45 -18.22 -3.88
CA ALA A 97 7.26 -18.88 -4.91
C ALA A 97 7.09 -20.41 -4.99
N GLY A 98 6.41 -21.06 -4.02
CA GLY A 98 6.55 -22.51 -3.80
C GLY A 98 5.29 -23.28 -3.37
N SER A 99 4.09 -22.73 -3.49
CA SER A 99 2.80 -23.46 -3.34
C SER A 99 2.73 -24.40 -2.13
N LYS A 100 3.20 -23.97 -0.96
CA LYS A 100 2.82 -24.60 0.31
C LYS A 100 1.76 -23.74 0.96
N VAL A 101 0.56 -24.29 1.07
CA VAL A 101 -0.49 -23.83 1.97
C VAL A 101 0.04 -24.00 3.38
N ASP A 102 0.82 -23.04 3.85
CA ASP A 102 1.09 -22.97 5.27
C ASP A 102 -0.14 -22.34 5.90
N GLY A 103 -0.71 -22.98 6.92
CA GLY A 103 -1.94 -22.56 7.60
C GLY A 103 -1.78 -21.26 8.39
N THR A 104 -0.79 -20.44 8.04
CA THR A 104 -0.59 -19.09 8.51
C THR A 104 -1.68 -18.22 7.90
N ASN A 105 -2.68 -17.90 8.72
CA ASN A 105 -3.71 -16.94 8.36
C ASN A 105 -3.07 -15.56 8.10
N PRO A 106 -3.61 -14.76 7.18
CA PRO A 106 -3.22 -13.36 7.06
C PRO A 106 -3.37 -12.66 8.43
N PRO A 107 -2.54 -11.68 8.77
CA PRO A 107 -2.67 -10.95 10.02
C PRO A 107 -4.01 -10.19 10.02
N VAL A 108 -4.99 -10.75 10.72
CA VAL A 108 -6.34 -10.16 10.84
C VAL A 108 -6.30 -9.10 11.94
N ASP A 109 -6.03 -7.85 11.56
CA ASP A 109 -6.30 -6.71 12.44
C ASP A 109 -7.64 -6.07 12.05
N LYS A 110 -8.38 -5.50 13.00
CA LYS A 110 -9.68 -4.82 12.71
C LYS A 110 -9.53 -3.59 11.81
N ASP A 111 -8.31 -3.08 11.69
CA ASP A 111 -7.91 -2.01 10.77
C ASP A 111 -7.64 -2.51 9.34
N TYR A 112 -7.72 -3.82 9.07
CA TYR A 112 -7.63 -4.35 7.72
C TYR A 112 -8.85 -3.93 6.89
N GLN A 113 -8.58 -3.49 5.66
CA GLN A 113 -9.58 -3.43 4.58
C GLN A 113 -9.94 -4.81 4.01
N TYR A 114 -9.47 -5.90 4.60
CA TYR A 114 -10.01 -7.21 4.27
C TYR A 114 -11.37 -7.34 4.94
N THR A 115 -12.41 -7.26 4.12
CA THR A 115 -13.71 -7.74 4.55
C THR A 115 -13.61 -9.25 4.79
N ALA A 116 -14.55 -9.82 5.55
CA ALA A 116 -14.62 -11.26 5.71
C ALA A 116 -14.68 -12.02 4.36
N ASP A 117 -15.14 -11.35 3.30
CA ASP A 117 -15.19 -11.84 1.92
C ASP A 117 -13.80 -11.91 1.27
N ASP A 118 -12.93 -10.93 1.53
CA ASP A 118 -11.55 -10.91 1.01
C ASP A 118 -10.69 -11.97 1.71
N VAL A 119 -10.88 -12.15 3.02
CA VAL A 119 -10.25 -13.26 3.76
C VAL A 119 -10.79 -14.59 3.26
N GLY A 120 -12.11 -14.68 3.03
CA GLY A 120 -12.76 -15.87 2.46
C GLY A 120 -12.18 -16.25 1.11
N LYS A 121 -12.03 -15.30 0.19
CA LYS A 121 -11.42 -15.52 -1.13
C LYS A 121 -9.93 -15.85 -1.04
N ALA A 122 -9.17 -15.14 -0.21
CA ALA A 122 -7.74 -15.42 -0.04
C ALA A 122 -7.48 -16.83 0.54
N LEU A 123 -8.38 -17.31 1.41
CA LEU A 123 -8.39 -18.68 1.92
C LEU A 123 -8.89 -19.69 0.86
N GLU A 124 -9.93 -19.33 0.08
CA GLU A 124 -10.47 -20.15 -1.01
C GLU A 124 -9.44 -20.38 -2.14
N PHE A 125 -8.64 -19.36 -2.45
CA PHE A 125 -7.56 -19.42 -3.46
C PHE A 125 -6.17 -19.72 -2.88
N CYS A 126 -6.05 -19.91 -1.55
CA CYS A 126 -4.80 -20.25 -0.86
C CYS A 126 -3.58 -19.32 -1.10
N ASN A 127 -3.78 -18.09 -1.61
CA ASN A 127 -2.70 -17.23 -2.14
C ASN A 127 -2.62 -15.85 -1.47
N TRP A 128 -2.89 -15.75 -0.17
CA TRP A 128 -2.80 -14.47 0.56
C TRP A 128 -1.40 -13.84 0.51
N ALA A 129 -0.35 -14.65 0.42
CA ALA A 129 1.03 -14.18 0.31
C ALA A 129 1.31 -13.51 -1.05
N ASP A 130 0.75 -14.04 -2.14
CA ASP A 130 0.83 -13.42 -3.46
C ASP A 130 0.11 -12.07 -3.47
N ASP A 131 -1.08 -12.00 -2.84
CA ASP A 131 -1.89 -10.77 -2.80
C ASP A 131 -1.30 -9.70 -1.86
N ALA A 132 -0.51 -10.12 -0.88
CA ALA A 132 0.23 -9.25 0.01
C ALA A 132 1.49 -8.66 -0.65
N LEU A 133 2.13 -9.38 -1.57
CA LEU A 133 3.40 -9.00 -2.19
C LEU A 133 3.20 -8.24 -3.51
N VAL A 134 3.64 -6.97 -3.58
CA VAL A 134 3.57 -6.17 -4.83
C VAL A 134 4.41 -6.78 -5.94
N VAL A 135 5.56 -7.38 -5.60
CA VAL A 135 6.51 -7.91 -6.59
C VAL A 135 5.93 -9.07 -7.40
N HIS A 136 4.96 -9.81 -6.84
CA HIS A 136 4.26 -10.90 -7.54
C HIS A 136 2.99 -10.44 -8.26
N CYS A 137 2.59 -9.19 -8.03
CA CYS A 137 1.33 -8.64 -8.43
C CYS A 137 1.56 -7.27 -9.10
N LEU A 138 1.84 -7.28 -10.42
CA LEU A 138 1.73 -6.09 -11.27
C LEU A 138 0.25 -5.66 -11.38
N ILE A 139 -0.31 -5.21 -10.25
CA ILE A 139 -1.71 -4.87 -10.13
C ILE A 139 -1.89 -3.48 -10.71
N LYS A 140 -2.73 -3.40 -11.74
CA LYS A 140 -3.15 -2.14 -12.31
C LYS A 140 -4.35 -1.61 -11.52
N VAL A 141 -4.23 -0.39 -10.99
CA VAL A 141 -5.30 0.30 -10.26
C VAL A 141 -5.85 1.44 -11.11
N PRO A 142 -7.16 1.80 -10.99
CA PRO A 142 -7.72 2.90 -11.74
C PRO A 142 -7.10 4.22 -11.28
N VAL A 143 -6.56 4.99 -12.23
CA VAL A 143 -5.95 6.30 -11.98
C VAL A 143 -6.74 7.45 -12.62
N GLU A 144 -7.52 7.17 -13.64
CA GLU A 144 -8.26 8.19 -14.38
C GLU A 144 -9.53 7.63 -15.02
N THR A 145 -10.63 8.38 -14.98
CA THR A 145 -11.82 8.09 -15.81
C THR A 145 -11.71 8.83 -17.14
N LEU A 146 -11.70 8.08 -18.24
CA LEU A 146 -11.58 8.65 -19.59
C LEU A 146 -12.94 8.93 -20.20
N ARG A 147 -13.92 8.04 -19.98
CA ARG A 147 -15.23 8.14 -20.64
C ARG A 147 -16.33 7.47 -19.82
N ARG A 148 -17.54 8.00 -19.95
CA ARG A 148 -18.78 7.42 -19.40
C ARG A 148 -19.78 7.27 -20.53
N LYS A 149 -20.53 6.16 -20.57
CA LYS A 149 -21.60 5.92 -21.54
C LYS A 149 -22.74 5.18 -20.86
N ARG A 150 -23.96 5.70 -20.97
CA ARG A 150 -25.17 4.99 -20.53
C ARG A 150 -25.79 4.25 -21.72
N THR A 151 -26.02 2.95 -21.58
CA THR A 151 -26.66 2.11 -22.60
C THR A 151 -27.72 1.24 -21.91
N GLN A 152 -28.98 1.33 -22.35
CA GLN A 152 -30.10 0.58 -21.76
C GLN A 152 -30.21 0.73 -20.22
N GLY A 153 -29.98 1.95 -19.70
CA GLY A 153 -30.01 2.22 -18.27
C GLY A 153 -28.72 1.88 -17.51
N ILE A 154 -27.85 1.06 -18.09
CA ILE A 154 -26.58 0.61 -17.51
C ILE A 154 -25.46 1.60 -17.81
N TRP A 155 -24.64 1.89 -16.79
CA TRP A 155 -23.48 2.76 -16.91
C TRP A 155 -22.22 1.95 -17.24
N TRP A 156 -21.59 2.30 -18.36
CA TRP A 156 -20.30 1.79 -18.80
C TRP A 156 -19.24 2.87 -18.63
N VAL A 157 -18.15 2.54 -17.98
CA VAL A 157 -17.08 3.46 -17.62
C VAL A 157 -15.78 2.96 -18.23
N THR A 158 -15.10 3.83 -18.96
CA THR A 158 -13.74 3.60 -19.44
C THR A 158 -12.76 4.24 -18.48
N VAL A 159 -11.89 3.44 -17.88
CA VAL A 159 -10.87 3.90 -16.94
C VAL A 159 -9.49 3.53 -17.43
N LYS A 160 -8.52 4.42 -17.17
CA LYS A 160 -7.11 4.11 -17.28
C LYS A 160 -6.67 3.45 -15.97
N LEU A 161 -6.11 2.26 -16.09
CA LEU A 161 -5.42 1.57 -15.00
C LEU A 161 -3.91 1.79 -15.16
N ALA A 162 -3.20 1.92 -14.05
CA ALA A 162 -1.74 1.95 -14.02
C ALA A 162 -1.20 1.04 -12.93
N ASP A 163 -0.07 0.38 -13.18
CA ASP A 163 0.70 -0.31 -12.14
C ASP A 163 1.84 0.57 -11.59
N SER A 164 2.55 0.06 -10.58
CA SER A 164 3.69 0.74 -9.96
C SER A 164 4.91 0.89 -10.87
N ALA A 165 4.95 0.18 -11.99
CA ALA A 165 6.00 0.29 -13.00
C ALA A 165 5.65 1.33 -14.09
N GLY A 166 4.47 1.95 -14.02
CA GLY A 166 4.00 2.92 -14.99
C GLY A 166 3.41 2.29 -16.27
N ASN A 167 3.11 0.98 -16.25
CA ASN A 167 2.40 0.35 -17.37
C ASN A 167 0.93 0.72 -17.30
N GLU A 168 0.42 1.30 -18.37
CA GLU A 168 -0.97 1.75 -18.46
C GLU A 168 -1.83 0.78 -19.29
N GLU A 169 -3.10 0.66 -18.94
CA GLU A 169 -4.11 -0.07 -19.71
C GLU A 169 -5.46 0.60 -19.58
N ASN A 170 -6.22 0.64 -20.68
CA ASN A 170 -7.59 1.16 -20.66
C ASN A 170 -8.56 -0.01 -20.66
N ILE A 171 -9.46 -0.04 -19.67
CA ILE A 171 -10.56 -1.00 -19.63
C ILE A 171 -11.90 -0.26 -19.76
N CYS A 172 -12.88 -0.92 -20.38
CA CYS A 172 -14.27 -0.45 -20.41
C CYS A 172 -15.14 -1.50 -19.75
N GLU A 173 -15.80 -1.14 -18.66
CA GLU A 173 -16.56 -2.08 -17.86
C GLU A 173 -17.83 -1.43 -17.31
N GLU A 174 -18.81 -2.26 -16.97
CA GLU A 174 -19.98 -1.82 -16.23
C GLU A 174 -19.57 -1.25 -14.87
N TRP A 175 -20.16 -0.11 -14.48
CA TRP A 175 -19.83 0.58 -13.23
C TRP A 175 -19.97 -0.32 -12.00
N SER A 176 -21.01 -1.15 -11.94
CA SER A 176 -21.25 -2.10 -10.84
C SER A 176 -20.10 -3.09 -10.68
N ASN A 177 -19.61 -3.64 -11.79
CA ASN A 177 -18.47 -4.57 -11.82
C ASN A 177 -17.16 -3.86 -11.51
N LEU A 178 -16.97 -2.65 -12.03
CA LEU A 178 -15.80 -1.82 -11.73
C LEU A 178 -15.73 -1.49 -10.24
N LYS A 179 -16.86 -1.11 -9.62
CA LYS A 179 -16.96 -0.88 -8.18
C LYS A 179 -16.77 -2.16 -7.36
N LYS A 180 -17.17 -3.31 -7.87
CA LYS A 180 -16.86 -4.59 -7.21
C LYS A 180 -15.36 -4.91 -7.22
N LYS A 181 -14.66 -4.60 -8.32
CA LYS A 181 -13.20 -4.80 -8.45
C LYS A 181 -12.40 -3.73 -7.70
N PHE A 182 -12.90 -2.50 -7.68
CA PHE A 182 -12.24 -1.34 -7.07
C PHE A 182 -13.27 -0.57 -6.20
N PRO A 183 -13.60 -1.08 -4.99
CA PRO A 183 -14.63 -0.49 -4.13
C PRO A 183 -14.37 0.98 -3.80
N ASP A 184 -13.11 1.29 -3.56
CA ASP A 184 -12.62 2.62 -3.19
C ASP A 184 -12.49 3.58 -4.39
N TYR A 185 -12.64 3.10 -5.63
CA TYR A 185 -12.51 3.96 -6.81
C TYR A 185 -13.73 4.88 -6.94
N ASP A 186 -13.56 6.15 -6.62
CA ASP A 186 -14.58 7.18 -6.81
C ASP A 186 -14.10 8.17 -7.88
N ASP A 187 -14.92 8.34 -8.92
CA ASP A 187 -14.65 9.28 -10.00
C ASP A 187 -15.43 10.59 -9.87
N GLY A 188 -16.14 10.78 -8.75
CA GLY A 188 -16.95 11.95 -8.44
C GLY A 188 -18.28 12.04 -9.21
N TYR A 189 -18.65 11.02 -9.99
CA TYR A 189 -19.90 11.00 -10.76
C TYR A 189 -21.00 10.20 -10.04
N ARG A 190 -22.23 10.74 -10.02
CA ARG A 190 -23.39 10.05 -9.43
C ARG A 190 -24.04 9.14 -10.47
N TYR A 191 -23.76 7.85 -10.34
CA TYR A 191 -24.36 6.78 -11.14
C TYR A 191 -25.72 6.36 -10.55
N ASN A 192 -26.73 7.21 -10.74
CA ASN A 192 -28.13 6.91 -10.41
C ASN A 192 -28.88 6.21 -11.56
#